data_AF-A0A3D0QJ85-F1
#
_entry.id   AF-A0A3D0QJ85-F1
#
_cell.length_a   1.000
_cell.length_b   1.000
_cell.length_c   1.000
_cell.angle_alpha   90.00
_cell.angle_beta   90.00
_cell.angle_gamma   90.00
#
_symmetry.space_group_name_H-M   'P 1'
#
loop_
_entity.id
_entity.type
_entity.pdbx_description
1 polymer ?
#
loop_
_entity_poly.entity_id
_entity_poly.type
_entity_poly.pdbx_seq_one_letter_code
_entity_poly.pdbx_strand_id
1 'polypeptide(L)' 'MRTVSLYADWDPRPGFVLGKKDIDKKLTYLGSRVWRHPKVKIVDKEVREPGPTEVLLEVKACGICGSDV' A
#
# COMPACT_ATOMS: atom_id res chain seq x y z
N MET A 1 -15.38 7.89 -2.09
CA MET A 1 -14.43 8.79 -1.41
C MET A 1 -13.14 8.84 -2.21
N ARG A 2 -12.71 10.03 -2.64
CA ARG A 2 -11.46 10.20 -3.39
C ARG A 2 -10.26 9.94 -2.48
N THR A 3 -9.31 9.12 -2.93
CA THR A 3 -8.18 8.65 -2.12
C THR A 3 -6.93 8.56 -2.99
N VAL A 4 -5.79 8.98 -2.45
CA VAL A 4 -4.47 8.73 -3.06
C VAL A 4 -4.08 7.28 -2.80
N SER A 5 -3.79 6.50 -3.84
CA SER A 5 -3.39 5.10 -3.74
C SER A 5 -2.15 4.83 -4.58
N LEU A 6 -1.20 4.09 -4.00
CA LEU A 6 0.02 3.62 -4.67
C LEU A 6 -0.22 2.23 -5.24
N TYR A 7 0.14 2.06 -6.51
CA TYR A 7 0.11 0.80 -7.24
C TYR A 7 1.53 0.48 -7.70
N ALA A 8 1.90 -0.80 -7.73
CA ALA A 8 3.18 -1.24 -8.26
C ALA A 8 3.03 -2.65 -8.84
N ASP A 9 3.95 -3.01 -9.72
CA ASP A 9 4.04 -4.34 -10.30
C ASP A 9 4.80 -5.26 -9.34
N TRP A 10 4.31 -6.48 -9.15
CA TRP A 10 5.06 -7.54 -8.49
C TRP A 10 6.11 -8.10 -9.47
N ASP A 11 7.35 -7.65 -9.36
CA ASP A 11 8.48 -8.05 -10.22
C ASP A 11 9.75 -8.29 -9.38
N PRO A 12 9.82 -9.45 -8.68
CA PRO A 12 10.94 -9.78 -7.81
C PRO A 12 12.29 -9.80 -8.53
N ARG A 13 13.31 -9.19 -7.90
CA ARG A 13 14.70 -9.31 -8.37
C ARG A 13 15.13 -10.78 -8.43
N PRO A 14 16.04 -11.16 -9.35
CA PRO A 14 16.57 -12.51 -9.41
C PRO A 14 17.11 -12.99 -8.07
N GLY A 15 16.78 -14.25 -7.71
CA GLY A 15 17.18 -14.87 -6.44
C GLY A 15 16.39 -14.40 -5.22
N PHE A 16 15.36 -13.57 -5.37
CA PHE A 16 14.43 -13.28 -4.29
C PHE A 16 13.62 -14.54 -3.92
N VAL A 17 13.54 -14.84 -2.62
CA VAL A 17 12.77 -15.94 -2.05
C VAL A 17 11.77 -15.36 -1.06
N LEU A 18 10.52 -15.84 -1.09
CA LEU A 18 9.47 -15.38 -0.19
C LEU A 18 9.87 -15.61 1.26
N GLY A 19 9.80 -14.53 2.06
CA GLY A 19 9.94 -14.62 3.50
C GLY A 19 8.76 -15.34 4.15
N LYS A 20 8.93 -15.77 5.41
CA LYS A 20 7.88 -16.49 6.18
C LYS A 20 6.55 -15.72 6.31
N LYS A 21 6.58 -14.40 6.15
CA LYS A 21 5.41 -13.50 6.26
C LYS A 21 5.01 -12.87 4.93
N ASP A 22 5.74 -13.16 3.85
CA ASP A 22 5.40 -12.65 2.54
C ASP A 22 4.20 -13.41 1.98
N ILE A 23 3.38 -12.72 1.20
CA ILE A 23 2.24 -13.30 0.50
C ILE A 23 2.46 -13.01 -0.98
N ASP A 24 2.65 -14.06 -1.76
CA ASP A 24 2.93 -13.94 -3.20
C ASP A 24 1.94 -13.00 -3.88
N LYS A 25 2.48 -12.02 -4.62
CA LYS A 25 1.74 -10.98 -5.37
C LYS A 25 0.88 -10.04 -4.52
N LYS A 26 1.03 -10.03 -3.18
CA LYS A 26 0.20 -9.21 -2.27
C LYS A 26 1.00 -8.45 -1.23
N LEU A 27 2.02 -9.06 -0.64
CA LEU A 27 2.76 -8.49 0.48
C LEU A 27 4.20 -8.99 0.49
N THR A 28 5.15 -8.09 0.72
CA THR A 28 6.50 -8.47 1.13
C THR A 28 7.06 -7.50 2.16
N TYR A 29 7.93 -8.01 3.04
CA TYR A 29 8.72 -7.20 3.96
C TYR A 29 9.93 -6.53 3.31
N LEU A 30 10.28 -6.88 2.08
CA LEU A 30 11.45 -6.36 1.36
C LEU A 30 11.02 -5.61 0.08
N GLY A 31 10.28 -4.52 0.25
CA GLY A 31 9.62 -3.81 -0.87
C GLY A 31 10.54 -3.47 -2.06
N SER A 32 11.74 -2.96 -1.82
CA SER A 32 12.71 -2.57 -2.88
C SER A 32 13.30 -3.75 -3.67
N ARG A 33 13.07 -4.98 -3.21
CA ARG A 33 13.46 -6.22 -3.89
C ARG A 33 12.36 -6.78 -4.79
N VAL A 34 11.13 -6.26 -4.70
CA VAL A 34 9.94 -6.87 -5.32
C VAL A 34 9.06 -5.90 -6.09
N TRP A 35 8.69 -4.76 -5.49
CA TRP A 35 7.75 -3.84 -6.12
C TRP A 35 8.46 -2.95 -7.14
N ARG A 36 7.92 -2.87 -8.36
CA ARG A 36 8.51 -2.10 -9.46
C ARG A 36 7.47 -1.24 -10.18
N HIS A 37 7.93 -0.18 -10.84
CA HIS A 37 7.10 0.79 -11.57
C HIS A 37 5.95 1.39 -10.74
N PRO A 38 6.24 1.99 -9.55
CA PRO A 38 5.20 2.56 -8.72
C PRO A 38 4.46 3.69 -9.43
N LYS A 39 3.14 3.73 -9.26
CA LYS A 39 2.23 4.74 -9.81
C LYS A 39 1.26 5.19 -8.73
N VAL A 40 1.28 6.47 -8.43
CA VAL A 40 0.32 7.09 -7.50
C VAL A 40 -0.89 7.58 -8.31
N LYS A 41 -2.09 7.22 -7.87
CA LYS A 41 -3.36 7.62 -8.51
C LYS A 41 -4.34 8.14 -7.48
N ILE A 42 -5.17 9.09 -7.89
CA ILE A 42 -6.39 9.43 -7.16
C ILE A 42 -7.50 8.50 -7.67
N VAL A 43 -8.10 7.74 -6.77
CA VAL A 43 -9.15 6.76 -7.06
C VAL A 43 -10.34 6.95 -6.13
N ASP A 44 -11.52 6.49 -6.53
CA ASP A 44 -12.68 6.40 -5.64
C ASP A 44 -12.69 5.07 -4.88
N LYS A 45 -12.91 5.16 -3.56
CA LYS A 45 -13.12 4.02 -2.67
C LYS A 45 -14.41 4.15 -1.88
N GLU A 46 -15.00 3.01 -1.54
CA GLU A 46 -16.14 2.95 -0.62
C GLU A 46 -15.71 3.35 0.80
N VAL A 47 -16.60 4.03 1.51
CA VAL A 47 -16.47 4.26 2.95
C VAL A 47 -17.18 3.10 3.64
N ARG A 48 -16.47 2.42 4.55
CA ARG A 48 -17.02 1.28 5.29
C ARG A 48 -17.44 1.70 6.69
N GLU A 49 -18.45 1.03 7.23
CA GLU A 49 -18.84 1.15 8.63
C GLU A 49 -17.71 0.61 9.53
N PRO A 50 -17.33 1.32 10.61
CA PRO A 50 -16.33 0.84 11.54
C PRO A 50 -16.86 -0.36 12.35
N GLY A 51 -15.97 -1.31 12.66
CA GLY A 51 -16.26 -2.39 13.59
C GLY A 51 -16.41 -1.92 15.05
N PRO A 52 -16.72 -2.82 16.00
CA PRO A 52 -17.05 -2.46 17.38
C PRO A 52 -15.96 -1.71 18.15
N THR A 53 -14.71 -1.84 17.72
CA THR A 53 -13.54 -1.20 18.34
C THR A 53 -12.80 -0.25 17.39
N GLU A 54 -13.42 0.12 16.27
CA GLU A 54 -12.82 0.99 15.25
C GLU A 54 -13.53 2.36 15.24
N VAL A 55 -12.86 3.37 14.67
CA VAL A 55 -13.44 4.69 14.44
C VAL A 55 -13.22 5.11 13.00
N LEU A 56 -14.19 5.84 12.44
CA LEU A 56 -14.07 6.46 11.13
C LEU A 56 -13.65 7.93 11.31
N LEU A 57 -12.52 8.32 10.72
CA LEU A 57 -11.95 9.66 10.85
C LEU A 57 -12.15 10.47 9.56
N GLU A 58 -12.57 11.73 9.73
CA GLU A 58 -12.50 12.74 8.67
C GLU A 58 -11.12 13.41 8.68
N VAL A 59 -10.23 12.96 7.80
CA VAL A 59 -8.85 13.47 7.73
C VAL A 59 -8.85 14.96 7.32
N LYS A 60 -8.33 15.83 8.19
CA LYS A 60 -8.19 17.27 7.92
C LYS A 60 -6.83 17.64 7.32
N ALA A 61 -5.77 16.95 7.72
CA ALA A 61 -4.42 17.14 7.21
C ALA A 61 -3.63 15.82 7.28
N CYS A 62 -2.77 15.57 6.29
CA CYS A 62 -1.81 14.47 6.25
C CYS A 62 -0.58 14.93 5.47
N GLY A 63 0.60 14.87 6.09
CA GLY A 63 1.85 15.28 5.45
C GLY A 63 2.43 14.18 4.55
N ILE A 64 3.32 14.58 3.64
CA ILE A 64 4.10 13.64 2.82
C ILE A 64 5.38 13.32 3.58
N CYS A 65 5.57 12.04 3.90
CA CYS A 65 6.76 11.52 4.56
C CYS A 65 7.87 11.23 3.55
N GLY A 66 9.13 11.20 3.99
CA GLY A 66 10.25 10.80 3.15
C GLY A 66 10.14 9.36 2.62
N SER A 67 9.36 8.48 3.27
CA SER A 67 9.10 7.13 2.76
C SER A 67 8.03 7.06 1.67
N ASP A 68 7.27 8.14 1.46
CA ASP A 68 6.30 8.23 0.36
C ASP A 68 6.98 8.62 -0.98
N VAL A 69 8.20 9.18 -0.93
CA VAL A 69 9.00 9.66 -2.07
C VAL A 69 9.98 8.58 -2.53
#